data_AF-A0A9W7YBY7-F1
#
_entry.id   AF-A0A9W7YBY7-F1
#
_cell.length_a   1.000
_cell.length_b   1.000
_cell.length_c   1.000
_cell.angle_alpha   90.00
_cell.angle_beta   90.00
_cell.angle_gamma   90.00
#
_symmetry.space_group_name_H-M   'P 1'
#
loop_
_entity.id
_entity.type
_entity.pdbx_description
1 polymer ?
#
loop_
_entity_poly.entity_id
_entity_poly.type
_entity_poly.pdbx_seq_one_letter_code
_entity_poly.pdbx_strand_id
1 'polypeptide(L)'
;MAYLDSLEQCVDTLERCNDSLQSMTGSLTRLTQTFPRVETVMRCTRKYDLTTASDIGKAQDLISREAVPFLFRQVDQLEAAIETIRAAHEALERKVVEQRGEYQQLVEDEGAMVALQKSLKEEQALLAEGQTNLLNAKSMVAAKERDLAELNRARLSTGQKNAALEEASKVDAEIIRVRRMLAEVEHDTAAIPADDQIQATEDASDRLLVLERLRSQLELVTDAPVDEQVAALIDGSIGTLELLENKVFVPWWDSGTAMQTERMGYITRLLRFFYKEHGSTMQAVIEALLDHQSMTVDDLRRELSSANQATADLPLLIDHLKAIGAVVSETTAIAGKQTMTVQLDFGEPGNGNGDGGAV
;
A
#
# COMPACT_ATOMS: atom_id res chain seq x y z
N MET A 1 -108.86 -79.80 -62.95
CA MET A 1 -107.82 -79.46 -63.94
C MET A 1 -107.48 -77.96 -63.91
N ALA A 2 -108.44 -77.02 -64.05
CA ALA A 2 -108.15 -75.57 -64.15
C ALA A 2 -107.39 -74.87 -63.00
N TYR A 3 -107.43 -75.37 -61.76
CA TYR A 3 -106.72 -74.74 -60.63
C TYR A 3 -105.20 -74.98 -60.67
N LEU A 4 -104.75 -76.12 -61.21
CA LEU A 4 -103.33 -76.43 -61.35
C LEU A 4 -102.69 -75.54 -62.41
N ASP A 5 -103.37 -75.32 -63.54
CA ASP A 5 -102.92 -74.42 -64.61
C ASP A 5 -102.78 -72.96 -64.13
N SER A 6 -103.65 -72.50 -63.22
CA SER A 6 -103.56 -71.13 -62.66
C SER A 6 -102.37 -70.95 -61.71
N LEU A 7 -102.01 -72.01 -60.98
CA LEU A 7 -100.87 -71.99 -60.06
C LEU A 7 -99.55 -72.05 -60.85
N GLU A 8 -99.51 -72.86 -61.91
CA GLU A 8 -98.39 -72.94 -62.85
C GLU A 8 -98.14 -71.59 -63.53
N GLN A 9 -99.20 -70.91 -64.01
CA GLN A 9 -99.08 -69.55 -64.53
C GLN A 9 -98.57 -68.54 -63.49
N CYS A 10 -99.00 -68.66 -62.22
CA CYS A 10 -98.52 -67.78 -61.16
C CYS A 10 -97.02 -67.99 -60.89
N VAL A 11 -96.57 -69.24 -60.82
CA VAL A 11 -95.15 -69.59 -60.65
C VAL A 11 -94.33 -69.08 -61.84
N ASP A 12 -94.79 -69.29 -63.07
CA ASP A 12 -94.15 -68.78 -64.28
C ASP A 12 -94.03 -67.25 -64.27
N THR A 13 -95.07 -66.54 -63.84
CA THR A 13 -95.03 -65.06 -63.75
C THR A 13 -94.09 -64.59 -62.65
N LEU A 14 -94.01 -65.32 -61.53
CA LEU A 14 -93.10 -65.00 -60.44
C LEU A 14 -91.65 -65.24 -60.85
N GLU A 15 -91.39 -66.32 -61.58
CA GLU A 15 -90.06 -66.64 -62.14
C GLU A 15 -89.63 -65.57 -63.14
N ARG A 16 -90.53 -65.15 -64.06
CA ARG A 16 -90.25 -64.03 -64.98
C ARG A 16 -90.00 -62.70 -64.26
N CYS A 17 -90.71 -62.43 -63.16
CA CYS A 17 -90.45 -61.25 -62.33
C CYS A 17 -89.07 -61.33 -61.67
N ASN A 18 -88.70 -62.50 -61.16
CA ASN A 18 -87.40 -62.74 -60.56
C ASN A 18 -86.27 -62.57 -61.60
N ASP A 19 -86.42 -63.13 -62.80
CA ASP A 19 -85.49 -62.97 -63.91
C ASP A 19 -85.34 -61.50 -64.32
N SER A 20 -86.45 -60.77 -64.36
CA SER A 20 -86.46 -59.33 -64.68
C SER A 20 -85.76 -58.51 -63.60
N LEU A 21 -85.99 -58.80 -62.32
CA LEU A 21 -85.28 -58.17 -61.20
C LEU A 21 -83.79 -58.49 -61.22
N GLN A 22 -83.42 -59.73 -61.55
CA GLN A 22 -82.03 -60.14 -61.66
C GLN A 22 -81.33 -59.43 -62.83
N SER A 23 -82.00 -59.30 -63.98
CA SER A 23 -81.51 -58.52 -65.13
C SER A 23 -81.35 -57.03 -64.79
N MET A 24 -82.31 -56.46 -64.07
CA MET A 24 -82.27 -55.05 -63.65
C MET A 24 -81.15 -54.80 -62.64
N THR A 25 -80.96 -55.71 -61.68
CA THR A 25 -79.87 -55.66 -60.70
C THR A 25 -78.51 -55.83 -61.38
N GLY A 26 -78.42 -56.74 -62.36
CA GLY A 26 -77.21 -56.91 -63.18
C GLY A 26 -76.86 -55.64 -63.98
N SER A 27 -77.88 -54.98 -64.54
CA SER A 27 -77.72 -53.71 -65.27
C SER A 27 -77.30 -52.58 -64.34
N LEU A 28 -77.92 -52.47 -63.16
CA LEU A 28 -77.58 -51.46 -62.15
C LEU A 28 -76.15 -51.66 -61.61
N THR A 29 -75.74 -52.92 -61.42
CA THR A 29 -74.38 -53.27 -61.00
C THR A 29 -73.37 -52.86 -62.07
N ARG A 30 -73.64 -53.12 -63.35
CA ARG A 30 -72.78 -52.67 -64.46
C ARG A 30 -72.71 -51.15 -64.56
N LEU A 31 -73.82 -50.44 -64.31
CA LEU A 31 -73.87 -48.99 -64.39
C LEU A 31 -73.13 -48.31 -63.22
N THR A 32 -73.22 -48.88 -62.02
CA THR A 32 -72.66 -48.31 -60.78
C THR A 32 -71.24 -48.79 -60.45
N GLN A 33 -70.69 -49.75 -61.20
CA GLN A 33 -69.32 -50.28 -61.04
C GLN A 33 -68.23 -49.20 -61.00
N THR A 34 -68.45 -48.05 -61.63
CA THR A 34 -67.46 -46.96 -61.72
C THR A 34 -67.58 -45.91 -60.60
N PHE A 35 -68.67 -45.91 -59.83
CA PHE A 35 -68.92 -44.89 -58.78
C PHE A 35 -67.87 -44.89 -57.66
N PRO A 36 -67.39 -46.03 -57.13
CA PRO A 36 -66.35 -46.04 -56.10
C PRO A 36 -65.04 -45.40 -56.57
N ARG A 37 -64.74 -45.49 -57.88
CA ARG A 37 -63.55 -44.87 -58.48
C ARG A 37 -63.68 -43.35 -58.60
N VAL A 38 -64.87 -42.85 -58.93
CA VAL A 38 -65.14 -41.40 -58.96
C VAL A 38 -65.10 -40.82 -57.55
N GLU A 39 -65.66 -41.53 -56.56
CA GLU A 39 -65.62 -41.12 -55.15
C GLU A 39 -64.17 -41.03 -54.63
N THR A 40 -63.34 -42.01 -54.94
CA THR A 40 -61.91 -41.99 -54.56
C THR A 40 -61.13 -40.88 -55.26
N VAL A 41 -61.41 -40.59 -56.54
CA VAL A 41 -60.80 -39.45 -57.25
C VAL A 41 -61.23 -38.12 -56.64
N MET A 42 -62.50 -37.94 -56.28
CA MET A 42 -62.99 -36.74 -55.59
C MET A 42 -62.44 -36.58 -54.17
N ARG A 43 -62.15 -37.69 -53.48
CA ARG A 43 -61.48 -37.65 -52.17
C ARG A 43 -59.98 -37.34 -52.29
N CYS A 44 -59.33 -37.74 -53.38
CA CYS A 44 -57.91 -37.53 -53.66
C CYS A 44 -57.58 -36.20 -54.35
N THR A 45 -58.58 -35.43 -54.82
CA THR A 45 -58.35 -34.07 -55.31
C THR A 45 -57.92 -33.17 -54.15
N ARG A 46 -56.60 -32.92 -54.09
CA ARG A 46 -55.90 -31.99 -53.20
C ARG A 46 -56.75 -30.76 -52.89
N LYS A 47 -56.99 -30.50 -51.60
CA LYS A 47 -57.43 -29.18 -51.14
C LYS A 47 -56.27 -28.22 -51.37
N TYR A 48 -56.43 -27.32 -52.32
CA TYR A 48 -55.52 -26.19 -52.48
C TYR A 48 -56.07 -25.05 -51.62
N ASP A 49 -55.29 -24.57 -50.66
CA ASP A 49 -55.59 -23.32 -49.98
C ASP A 49 -55.39 -22.18 -50.99
N LEU A 50 -56.51 -21.72 -51.53
CA LEU A 50 -56.56 -20.67 -52.54
C LEU A 50 -56.62 -19.32 -51.83
N THR A 51 -55.46 -18.70 -51.65
CA THR A 51 -55.37 -17.28 -51.27
C THR A 51 -55.81 -16.44 -52.46
N THR A 52 -56.89 -15.66 -52.31
CA THR A 52 -57.41 -14.85 -53.41
C THR A 52 -56.62 -13.54 -53.55
N ALA A 53 -56.61 -12.94 -54.73
CA ALA A 53 -56.02 -11.61 -54.94
C ALA A 53 -56.67 -10.53 -54.05
N SER A 54 -57.95 -10.70 -53.69
CA SER A 54 -58.65 -9.86 -52.72
C SER A 54 -58.04 -9.99 -51.32
N ASP A 55 -57.71 -11.20 -50.87
CA ASP A 55 -57.11 -11.43 -49.55
C ASP A 55 -55.68 -10.88 -49.49
N ILE A 56 -54.95 -10.96 -50.60
CA ILE A 56 -53.64 -10.31 -50.75
C ILE A 56 -53.78 -8.79 -50.66
N GLY A 57 -54.78 -8.20 -51.35
CA GLY A 57 -55.04 -6.76 -51.28
C GLY A 57 -55.37 -6.28 -49.86
N LYS A 58 -56.24 -7.01 -49.14
CA LYS A 58 -56.57 -6.71 -47.73
C LYS A 58 -55.35 -6.82 -46.82
N ALA A 59 -54.50 -7.82 -47.04
CA ALA A 59 -53.27 -7.98 -46.29
C ALA A 59 -52.27 -6.86 -46.59
N GLN A 60 -52.14 -6.43 -47.85
CA GLN A 60 -51.30 -5.28 -48.24
C GLN A 60 -51.81 -3.97 -47.65
N ASP A 61 -53.13 -3.76 -47.59
CA ASP A 61 -53.75 -2.61 -46.94
C ASP A 61 -53.49 -2.61 -45.42
N LEU A 62 -53.56 -3.77 -44.77
CA LEU A 62 -53.21 -3.92 -43.35
C LEU A 62 -51.72 -3.65 -43.10
N ILE A 63 -50.84 -4.23 -43.90
CA ILE A 63 -49.38 -4.02 -43.81
C ILE A 63 -49.05 -2.54 -43.99
N SER A 64 -49.64 -1.88 -44.98
CA SER A 64 -49.39 -0.46 -45.25
C SER A 64 -49.96 0.47 -44.18
N ARG A 65 -51.07 0.10 -43.52
CA ARG A 65 -51.66 0.90 -42.43
C ARG A 65 -51.00 0.69 -41.08
N GLU A 66 -50.57 -0.52 -40.76
CA GLU A 66 -50.13 -0.87 -39.40
C GLU A 66 -48.63 -1.16 -39.36
N ALA A 67 -48.15 -2.04 -40.24
CA ALA A 67 -46.75 -2.49 -40.21
C ALA A 67 -45.78 -1.41 -40.69
N VAL A 68 -46.12 -0.69 -41.76
CA VAL A 68 -45.24 0.37 -42.31
C VAL A 68 -45.03 1.51 -41.31
N PRO A 69 -46.05 2.11 -40.68
CA PRO A 69 -45.85 3.13 -39.66
C PRO A 69 -45.09 2.63 -38.43
N PHE A 70 -45.29 1.36 -38.06
CA PHE A 70 -44.54 0.74 -36.97
C PHE A 70 -43.06 0.63 -37.30
N LEU A 71 -42.71 0.20 -38.52
CA LEU A 71 -41.32 0.14 -38.99
C LEU A 71 -40.68 1.53 -39.03
N PHE A 72 -41.39 2.57 -39.48
CA PHE A 72 -40.87 3.94 -39.43
C PHE A 72 -40.57 4.39 -38.00
N ARG A 73 -41.47 4.14 -37.04
CA ARG A 73 -41.21 4.45 -35.63
C ARG A 73 -40.01 3.68 -35.08
N GLN A 74 -39.81 2.43 -35.49
CA GLN A 74 -38.61 1.68 -35.09
C GLN A 74 -37.34 2.27 -35.69
N VAL A 75 -37.38 2.71 -36.95
CA VAL A 75 -36.24 3.40 -37.58
C VAL A 75 -35.92 4.69 -36.82
N ASP A 76 -36.93 5.53 -36.52
CA ASP A 76 -36.73 6.77 -35.76
C ASP A 76 -36.11 6.51 -34.36
N GLN A 77 -36.56 5.44 -33.68
CA GLN A 77 -36.00 5.03 -32.39
C GLN A 77 -34.55 4.57 -32.50
N LEU A 78 -34.22 3.83 -33.57
CA LEU A 78 -32.85 3.39 -33.83
C LEU A 78 -31.94 4.56 -34.19
N GLU A 79 -32.43 5.53 -34.96
CA GLU A 79 -31.69 6.76 -35.28
C GLU A 79 -31.39 7.55 -34.01
N ALA A 80 -32.38 7.77 -33.14
CA ALA A 80 -32.16 8.42 -31.85
C ALA A 80 -31.17 7.65 -30.96
N ALA A 81 -31.25 6.31 -30.94
CA ALA A 81 -30.28 5.49 -30.21
C ALA A 81 -28.86 5.64 -30.78
N ILE A 82 -28.70 5.69 -32.10
CA ILE A 82 -27.40 5.93 -32.74
C ILE A 82 -26.84 7.31 -32.37
N GLU A 83 -27.67 8.36 -32.35
CA GLU A 83 -27.24 9.69 -31.95
C GLU A 83 -26.77 9.73 -30.49
N THR A 84 -27.49 9.09 -29.58
CA THR A 84 -27.05 9.00 -28.17
C THR A 84 -25.73 8.24 -28.01
N ILE A 85 -25.55 7.14 -28.76
CA ILE A 85 -24.29 6.38 -28.76
C ILE A 85 -23.15 7.24 -29.32
N ARG A 86 -23.39 8.00 -30.40
CA ARG A 86 -22.38 8.93 -30.96
C ARG A 86 -21.97 10.00 -29.95
N ALA A 87 -22.94 10.64 -29.30
CA ALA A 87 -22.66 11.66 -28.29
C ALA A 87 -21.85 11.08 -27.10
N ALA A 88 -22.20 9.86 -26.66
CA ALA A 88 -21.44 9.16 -25.63
C ALA A 88 -20.02 8.82 -26.08
N HIS A 89 -19.84 8.41 -27.34
CA HIS A 89 -18.54 8.12 -27.91
C HIS A 89 -17.65 9.37 -27.99
N GLU A 90 -18.18 10.49 -28.50
CA GLU A 90 -17.46 11.78 -28.55
C GLU A 90 -17.10 12.30 -27.15
N ALA A 91 -17.94 12.06 -26.14
CA ALA A 91 -17.63 12.39 -24.75
C ALA A 91 -16.50 11.51 -24.20
N LEU A 92 -16.49 10.22 -24.55
CA LEU A 92 -15.43 9.29 -24.17
C LEU A 92 -14.11 9.64 -24.85
N GLU A 93 -14.12 9.97 -26.15
CA GLU A 93 -12.92 10.40 -26.88
C GLU A 93 -12.31 11.65 -26.26
N ARG A 94 -13.13 12.64 -25.87
CA ARG A 94 -12.65 13.83 -25.16
C ARG A 94 -11.97 13.47 -23.83
N LYS A 95 -12.55 12.58 -23.03
CA LYS A 95 -11.94 12.10 -21.79
C LYS A 95 -10.61 11.38 -22.02
N VAL A 96 -10.51 10.56 -23.08
CA VAL A 96 -9.26 9.87 -23.43
C VAL A 96 -8.18 10.87 -23.82
N VAL A 97 -8.52 11.93 -24.56
CA VAL A 97 -7.56 12.98 -24.93
C VAL A 97 -7.10 13.77 -23.70
N GLU A 98 -8.02 14.11 -22.80
CA GLU A 98 -7.72 14.79 -21.54
C GLU A 98 -6.79 13.96 -20.66
N GLN A 99 -7.12 12.69 -20.42
CA GLN A 99 -6.28 11.76 -19.66
C GLN A 99 -4.91 11.57 -20.30
N ARG A 100 -4.82 11.48 -21.63
CA ARG A 100 -3.51 11.42 -22.32
C ARG A 100 -2.68 12.68 -22.08
N GLY A 101 -3.31 13.84 -22.03
CA GLY A 101 -2.65 15.10 -21.68
C GLY A 101 -2.11 15.08 -20.25
N GLU A 102 -2.93 14.66 -19.28
CA GLU A 102 -2.53 14.52 -17.87
C GLU A 102 -1.38 13.53 -17.70
N TYR A 103 -1.46 12.36 -18.35
CA TYR A 103 -0.39 11.36 -18.32
C TYR A 103 0.92 11.90 -18.92
N GLN A 104 0.84 12.65 -20.01
CA GLN A 104 2.04 13.22 -20.62
C GLN A 104 2.69 14.27 -19.71
N GLN A 105 1.87 15.05 -19.00
CA GLN A 105 2.35 16.02 -18.02
C GLN A 105 2.99 15.33 -16.81
N LEU A 106 2.41 14.24 -16.30
CA LEU A 106 2.99 13.40 -15.25
C LEU A 106 4.37 12.85 -15.64
N VAL A 107 4.54 12.42 -16.89
CA VAL A 107 5.84 11.93 -17.40
C VAL A 107 6.88 13.07 -17.46
N GLU A 108 6.46 14.27 -17.85
CA GLU A 108 7.34 15.45 -17.84
C GLU A 108 7.75 15.82 -16.40
N ASP A 109 6.80 15.78 -15.46
CA ASP A 109 7.04 16.04 -14.04
C ASP A 109 7.95 14.98 -13.39
N GLU A 110 7.79 13.70 -13.75
CA GLU A 110 8.70 12.63 -13.33
C GLU A 110 10.12 12.90 -13.84
N GLY A 111 10.25 13.32 -15.11
CA GLY A 111 11.53 13.74 -15.68
C GLY A 111 12.18 14.88 -14.90
N ALA A 112 11.39 15.89 -14.50
CA ALA A 112 11.86 17.00 -13.67
C ALA A 112 12.24 16.54 -12.25
N MET A 113 11.47 15.62 -11.64
CA MET A 113 11.76 15.06 -10.33
C MET A 113 13.09 14.27 -10.34
N VAL A 114 13.33 13.46 -11.37
CA VAL A 114 14.59 12.71 -11.54
C VAL A 114 15.78 13.67 -11.67
N ALA A 115 15.63 14.75 -12.42
CA ALA A 115 16.67 15.77 -12.55
C ALA A 115 16.96 16.47 -11.20
N LEU A 116 15.91 16.83 -10.45
CA LEU A 116 16.04 17.40 -9.10
C LEU A 116 16.70 16.42 -8.14
N GLN A 117 16.32 15.13 -8.18
CA GLN A 117 16.92 14.10 -7.34
C GLN A 117 18.41 13.92 -7.64
N LYS A 118 18.82 14.03 -8.91
CA LYS A 118 20.23 14.01 -9.31
C LYS A 118 20.98 15.22 -8.73
N SER A 119 20.43 16.42 -8.89
CA SER A 119 21.02 17.65 -8.31
C SER A 119 21.12 17.57 -6.79
N LEU A 120 20.09 17.05 -6.11
CA LEU A 120 20.10 16.88 -4.66
C LEU A 120 21.17 15.89 -4.20
N LYS A 121 21.41 14.80 -4.94
CA LYS A 121 22.51 13.87 -4.64
C LYS A 121 23.88 14.51 -4.83
N GLU A 122 24.04 15.35 -5.86
CA GLU A 122 25.27 16.11 -6.10
C GLU A 122 25.53 17.11 -4.95
N GLU A 123 24.52 17.87 -4.54
CA GLU A 123 24.60 18.79 -3.39
C GLU A 123 24.86 18.06 -2.07
N GLN A 124 24.25 16.89 -1.84
CA GLN A 124 24.53 16.06 -0.67
C GLN A 124 25.99 15.57 -0.66
N ALA A 125 26.54 15.19 -1.82
CA ALA A 125 27.94 14.79 -1.93
C ALA A 125 28.88 15.97 -1.63
N LEU A 126 28.58 17.15 -2.17
CA LEU A 126 29.34 18.39 -1.89
C LEU A 126 29.26 18.78 -0.41
N LEU A 127 28.10 18.64 0.22
CA LEU A 127 27.94 18.91 1.65
C LEU A 127 28.76 17.93 2.50
N ALA A 128 28.73 16.64 2.16
CA ALA A 128 29.53 15.63 2.85
C ALA A 128 31.04 15.92 2.72
N GLU A 129 31.50 16.31 1.54
CA GLU A 129 32.87 16.77 1.32
C GLU A 129 33.20 18.05 2.11
N GLY A 130 32.27 19.00 2.18
CA GLY A 130 32.39 20.19 3.01
C GLY A 130 32.55 19.85 4.51
N GLN A 131 31.79 18.87 4.99
CA GLN A 131 31.86 18.42 6.39
C GLN A 131 33.19 17.70 6.71
N THR A 132 33.70 16.86 5.81
CA THR A 132 35.01 16.22 6.00
C THR A 132 36.14 17.25 5.98
N ASN A 133 36.07 18.22 5.07
CA ASN A 133 37.01 19.35 5.02
C ASN A 133 36.97 20.19 6.31
N LEU A 134 35.78 20.44 6.87
CA LEU A 134 35.65 21.14 8.13
C LEU A 134 36.25 20.36 9.31
N LEU A 135 36.02 19.04 9.36
CA LEU A 135 36.62 18.18 10.39
C LEU A 135 38.14 18.14 10.29
N ASN A 136 38.68 18.08 9.08
CA ASN A 136 40.12 18.17 8.81
C ASN A 136 40.68 19.54 9.23
N ALA A 137 39.97 20.63 8.95
CA ALA A 137 40.37 21.96 9.41
C ALA A 137 40.35 22.06 10.94
N LYS A 138 39.33 21.51 11.62
CA LYS A 138 39.26 21.46 13.08
C LYS A 138 40.40 20.66 13.70
N SER A 139 40.76 19.51 13.12
CA SER A 139 41.88 18.71 13.61
C SER A 139 43.23 19.42 13.41
N MET A 140 43.42 20.12 12.29
CA MET A 140 44.60 20.97 12.07
C MET A 140 44.67 22.13 13.05
N VAL A 141 43.55 22.81 13.33
CA VAL A 141 43.49 23.89 14.33
C VAL A 141 43.86 23.35 15.70
N ALA A 142 43.27 22.24 16.13
CA ALA A 142 43.61 21.61 17.40
C ALA A 142 45.09 21.20 17.50
N ALA A 143 45.68 20.71 16.40
CA ALA A 143 47.12 20.44 16.33
C ALA A 143 47.95 21.73 16.49
N LYS A 144 47.56 22.82 15.81
CA LYS A 144 48.23 24.11 15.92
C LYS A 144 48.08 24.76 17.29
N GLU A 145 46.95 24.58 17.97
CA GLU A 145 46.77 25.02 19.34
C GLU A 145 47.68 24.28 20.32
N ARG A 146 47.90 22.97 20.10
CA ARG A 146 48.90 22.20 20.86
C ARG A 146 50.31 22.70 20.61
N ASP A 147 50.69 22.89 19.34
CA ASP A 147 52.00 23.45 18.96
C ASP A 147 52.23 24.82 19.65
N LEU A 148 51.21 25.69 19.66
CA LEU A 148 51.27 26.99 20.32
C LEU A 148 51.39 26.87 21.84
N ALA A 149 50.66 25.94 22.47
CA ALA A 149 50.76 25.70 23.91
C ALA A 149 52.15 25.18 24.30
N GLU A 150 52.75 24.30 23.48
CA GLU A 150 54.12 23.82 23.67
C GLU A 150 55.16 24.92 23.50
N LEU A 151 55.01 25.76 22.46
CA LEU A 151 55.85 26.94 22.26
C LEU A 151 55.76 27.90 23.46
N ASN A 152 54.55 28.15 23.98
CA ASN A 152 54.37 28.99 25.15
C ASN A 152 55.01 28.39 26.41
N ARG A 153 54.91 27.07 26.62
CA ARG A 153 55.62 26.37 27.71
C ARG A 153 57.13 26.47 27.56
N ALA A 154 57.66 26.26 26.35
CA ALA A 154 59.08 26.41 26.05
C ALA A 154 59.56 27.84 26.27
N ARG A 155 58.76 28.84 25.92
CA ARG A 155 59.03 30.26 26.16
C ARG A 155 59.04 30.62 27.64
N LEU A 156 58.10 30.08 28.43
CA LEU A 156 58.09 30.26 29.88
C LEU A 156 59.30 29.59 30.54
N SER A 157 59.65 28.37 30.12
CA SER A 157 60.83 27.66 30.62
C SER A 157 62.14 28.38 30.26
N THR A 158 62.27 28.91 29.04
CA THR A 158 63.44 29.72 28.65
C THR A 158 63.49 31.05 29.39
N GLY A 159 62.34 31.70 29.61
CA GLY A 159 62.24 32.89 30.46
C GLY A 159 62.70 32.62 31.91
N GLN A 160 62.27 31.50 32.50
CA GLN A 160 62.71 31.06 33.82
C GLN A 160 64.21 30.74 33.86
N LYS A 161 64.74 30.04 32.85
CA LYS A 161 66.18 29.76 32.75
C LYS A 161 67.00 31.03 32.62
N ASN A 162 66.53 32.01 31.84
CA ASN A 162 67.20 33.30 31.70
C ASN A 162 67.15 34.10 33.02
N ALA A 163 66.02 34.10 33.74
CA ALA A 163 65.91 34.72 35.05
C ALA A 163 66.83 34.04 36.09
N ALA A 164 66.91 32.70 36.09
CA ALA A 164 67.83 31.95 36.93
C ALA A 164 69.30 32.22 36.58
N LEU A 165 69.62 32.44 35.30
CA LEU A 165 70.95 32.87 34.86
C LEU A 165 71.29 34.30 35.30
N GLU A 166 70.32 35.22 35.25
CA GLU A 166 70.50 36.58 35.79
C GLU A 166 70.69 36.57 37.31
N GLU A 167 69.92 35.74 38.02
CA GLU A 167 70.05 35.57 39.48
C GLU A 167 71.38 34.91 39.83
N ALA A 168 71.81 33.87 39.10
CA ALA A 168 73.13 33.26 39.25
C ALA A 168 74.25 34.28 38.94
N SER A 169 74.09 35.14 37.95
CA SER A 169 75.04 36.21 37.66
C SER A 169 75.13 37.26 38.77
N LYS A 170 74.01 37.58 39.43
CA LYS A 170 74.00 38.43 40.63
C LYS A 170 74.68 37.74 41.80
N VAL A 171 74.40 36.46 42.02
CA VAL A 171 75.07 35.63 43.05
C VAL A 171 76.57 35.56 42.78
N ASP A 172 77.01 35.40 41.54
CA ASP A 172 78.43 35.43 41.19
C ASP A 172 79.07 36.81 41.47
N ALA A 173 78.36 37.91 41.20
CA ALA A 173 78.80 39.24 41.58
C ALA A 173 78.89 39.42 43.11
N GLU A 174 77.95 38.84 43.86
CA GLU A 174 77.96 38.77 45.32
C GLU A 174 79.11 37.89 45.84
N ILE A 175 79.39 36.75 45.22
CA ILE A 175 80.52 35.86 45.53
C ILE A 175 81.84 36.58 45.29
N ILE A 176 81.96 37.35 44.20
CA ILE A 176 83.15 38.19 43.96
C ILE A 176 83.30 39.23 45.07
N ARG A 177 82.20 39.85 45.54
CA ARG A 177 82.21 40.80 46.66
C ARG A 177 82.57 40.12 47.98
N VAL A 178 82.02 38.94 48.27
CA VAL A 178 82.31 38.13 49.45
C VAL A 178 83.75 37.63 49.42
N ARG A 179 84.29 37.17 48.28
CA ARG A 179 85.70 36.82 48.13
C ARG A 179 86.64 38.00 48.33
N ARG A 180 86.21 39.21 47.98
CA ARG A 180 86.96 40.45 48.27
C ARG A 180 86.96 40.75 49.77
N MET A 181 85.82 40.60 50.45
CA MET A 181 85.75 40.69 51.92
C MET A 181 86.49 39.55 52.62
N LEU A 182 86.51 38.33 52.06
CA LEU A 182 87.26 37.19 52.57
C LEU A 182 88.77 37.40 52.42
N ALA A 183 89.22 38.02 51.32
CA ALA A 183 90.62 38.44 51.18
C ALA A 183 90.99 39.56 52.16
N GLU A 184 90.05 40.45 52.51
CA GLU A 184 90.22 41.45 53.58
C GLU A 184 90.27 40.79 54.97
N VAL A 185 89.45 39.75 55.22
CA VAL A 185 89.44 38.98 56.48
C VAL A 185 90.65 38.04 56.60
N GLU A 186 91.11 37.42 55.50
CA GLU A 186 92.34 36.61 55.45
C GLU A 186 93.60 37.46 55.69
N HIS A 187 93.55 38.77 55.45
CA HIS A 187 94.63 39.67 55.86
C HIS A 187 94.65 39.93 57.38
N ASP A 188 93.50 39.80 58.06
CA ASP A 188 93.33 40.10 59.49
C ASP A 188 93.33 38.85 60.41
N THR A 189 93.23 37.64 59.86
CA THR A 189 93.23 36.39 60.65
C THR A 189 94.30 35.40 60.19
N ALA A 190 95.57 35.81 60.25
CA ALA A 190 96.71 34.89 60.22
C ALA A 190 97.02 34.35 61.62
N ALA A 191 96.11 33.54 62.20
CA ALA A 191 96.40 32.68 63.35
C ALA A 191 95.24 31.71 63.64
N ILE A 192 95.60 30.42 63.70
CA ILE A 192 94.98 29.31 64.46
C ILE A 192 94.03 28.37 63.66
N PRO A 193 94.12 27.04 63.91
CA PRO A 193 93.99 25.98 62.91
C PRO A 193 92.67 25.16 62.98
N ALA A 194 92.57 24.26 62.00
CA ALA A 194 91.60 23.17 61.78
C ALA A 194 90.96 22.54 63.02
N ASP A 195 89.65 22.25 62.98
CA ASP A 195 89.13 20.92 62.64
C ASP A 195 87.59 20.88 62.56
N ASP A 196 87.10 19.79 61.98
CA ASP A 196 85.80 19.11 62.15
C ASP A 196 84.51 19.56 61.41
N GLN A 197 84.18 18.72 60.43
CA GLN A 197 82.94 17.93 60.28
C GLN A 197 81.58 18.63 60.38
N ILE A 198 80.86 18.67 59.25
CA ILE A 198 79.42 18.41 59.23
C ILE A 198 79.09 17.45 58.08
N GLN A 199 78.68 16.25 58.45
CA GLN A 199 78.04 15.25 57.60
C GLN A 199 76.57 15.62 57.35
N ALA A 200 76.15 15.34 56.10
CA ALA A 200 74.89 14.74 55.69
C ALA A 200 73.59 15.11 56.42
N THR A 201 72.67 15.75 55.68
CA THR A 201 71.24 15.50 55.81
C THR A 201 70.70 15.09 54.44
N GLU A 202 70.39 13.79 54.32
CA GLU A 202 69.43 13.26 53.36
C GLU A 202 68.03 13.69 53.82
N ASP A 203 67.24 14.29 52.94
CA ASP A 203 65.78 14.29 53.06
C ASP A 203 65.20 13.92 51.69
N ALA A 204 64.97 12.62 51.54
CA ALA A 204 64.17 12.02 50.50
C ALA A 204 62.87 11.53 51.12
N SER A 205 61.86 12.39 51.23
CA SER A 205 60.47 11.96 51.46
C SER A 205 59.49 13.10 51.23
N ASP A 206 59.08 13.34 49.98
CA ASP A 206 57.83 14.08 49.68
C ASP A 206 57.37 13.93 48.22
N ARG A 207 57.20 12.68 47.76
CA ARG A 207 56.67 12.39 46.41
C ARG A 207 55.51 11.41 46.34
N LEU A 208 54.81 11.17 47.46
CA LEU A 208 53.71 10.19 47.54
C LEU A 208 52.39 10.72 48.12
N LEU A 209 52.15 12.04 48.10
CA LEU A 209 50.87 12.63 48.54
C LEU A 209 50.09 13.40 47.44
N VAL A 210 50.61 13.45 46.21
CA VAL A 210 49.99 14.20 45.09
C VAL A 210 49.13 13.30 44.17
N LEU A 211 49.33 11.98 44.18
CA LEU A 211 48.59 11.05 43.31
C LEU A 211 47.27 10.52 43.91
N GLU A 212 47.09 10.54 45.24
CA GLU A 212 45.82 10.18 45.89
C GLU A 212 44.77 11.31 45.84
N ARG A 213 45.21 12.56 45.69
CA ARG A 213 44.33 13.74 45.62
C ARG A 213 43.70 13.97 44.24
N LEU A 214 44.27 13.37 43.19
CA LEU A 214 43.70 13.42 41.82
C LEU A 214 42.74 12.28 41.52
N ARG A 215 42.76 11.18 42.30
CA ARG A 215 41.80 10.07 42.17
C ARG A 215 40.44 10.39 42.81
N SER A 216 40.43 11.20 43.88
CA SER A 216 39.22 11.60 44.61
C SER A 216 38.43 12.75 43.93
N GLN A 217 38.94 13.35 42.85
CA GLN A 217 38.26 14.39 42.08
C GLN A 217 37.58 13.88 40.79
N LEU A 218 37.56 12.57 40.54
CA LEU A 218 37.01 11.95 39.33
C LEU A 218 35.80 11.02 39.57
N GLU A 219 35.28 10.94 40.80
CA GLU A 219 34.07 10.16 41.16
C GLU A 219 32.92 11.06 41.61
N LEU A 220 32.51 12.02 40.76
CA LEU A 220 31.31 12.82 41.05
C LEU A 220 30.61 13.31 39.79
N VAL A 221 29.96 12.38 39.06
CA VAL A 221 28.75 12.67 38.27
C VAL A 221 27.90 11.39 38.21
N THR A 222 26.98 11.21 39.16
CA THR A 222 25.74 10.44 38.95
C THR A 222 24.70 10.90 39.96
N ASP A 223 23.84 11.81 39.50
CA ASP A 223 22.45 12.10 39.91
C ASP A 223 21.99 13.17 38.88
N ALA A 224 20.88 13.11 38.15
CA ALA A 224 19.61 12.37 38.17
C ALA A 224 18.95 12.56 36.77
N PRO A 225 17.63 12.39 36.53
CA PRO A 225 16.69 11.30 36.82
C PRO A 225 16.18 10.61 35.53
N VAL A 226 15.70 9.38 35.66
CA VAL A 226 14.90 8.67 34.64
C VAL A 226 13.45 9.14 34.77
N ASP A 227 13.00 10.03 33.89
CA ASP A 227 11.56 10.13 33.52
C ASP A 227 11.31 11.01 32.28
N GLU A 228 12.28 11.82 31.85
CA GLU A 228 12.17 12.62 30.62
C GLU A 228 12.49 11.78 29.35
N GLN A 229 13.32 10.75 29.49
CA GLN A 229 13.69 9.87 28.38
C GLN A 229 12.60 8.87 28.01
N VAL A 230 11.75 8.43 28.95
CA VAL A 230 10.62 7.53 28.65
C VAL A 230 9.45 8.32 28.09
N ALA A 231 9.19 9.53 28.60
CA ALA A 231 8.24 10.47 28.00
C ALA A 231 8.68 10.89 26.59
N ALA A 232 9.97 11.21 26.36
CA ALA A 232 10.50 11.49 25.03
C ALA A 232 10.55 10.25 24.11
N LEU A 233 10.65 9.04 24.67
CA LEU A 233 10.53 7.80 23.90
C LEU A 233 9.08 7.56 23.48
N ILE A 234 8.10 7.84 24.35
CA ILE A 234 6.66 7.72 24.08
C ILE A 234 6.18 8.81 23.13
N ASP A 235 6.56 10.07 23.32
CA ASP A 235 6.31 11.17 22.39
C ASP A 235 7.07 10.96 21.06
N GLY A 236 8.26 10.36 21.10
CA GLY A 236 9.00 9.93 19.92
C GLY A 236 8.38 8.73 19.20
N SER A 237 7.64 7.86 19.91
CA SER A 237 6.90 6.75 19.31
C SER A 237 5.54 7.18 18.77
N ILE A 238 4.88 8.15 19.40
CA ILE A 238 3.67 8.82 18.87
C ILE A 238 4.04 9.64 17.64
N GLY A 239 5.14 10.41 17.66
CA GLY A 239 5.63 11.15 16.50
C GLY A 239 6.15 10.26 15.36
N THR A 240 6.58 9.03 15.63
CA THR A 240 6.89 8.05 14.57
C THR A 240 5.67 7.28 14.07
N LEU A 241 4.61 7.14 14.88
CA LEU A 241 3.29 6.67 14.46
C LEU A 241 2.58 7.70 13.57
N GLU A 242 2.64 8.99 13.89
CA GLU A 242 2.15 10.08 13.02
C GLU A 242 2.97 10.21 11.72
N LEU A 243 4.24 9.81 11.73
CA LEU A 243 5.10 9.72 10.53
C LEU A 243 4.79 8.47 9.68
N LEU A 244 4.40 7.37 10.31
CA LEU A 244 3.84 6.19 9.64
C LEU A 244 2.50 6.55 8.99
N GLU A 245 1.62 7.25 9.71
CA GLU A 245 0.35 7.77 9.23
C GLU A 245 0.53 8.67 7.99
N ASN A 246 1.47 9.62 8.02
CA ASN A 246 1.64 10.58 6.92
C ASN A 246 2.55 10.14 5.76
N LYS A 247 3.45 9.17 5.96
CA LYS A 247 4.37 8.70 4.89
C LYS A 247 4.11 7.29 4.40
N VAL A 248 3.55 6.44 5.25
CA VAL A 248 3.25 5.06 4.90
C VAL A 248 1.82 4.90 4.45
N PHE A 249 0.87 5.83 4.65
CA PHE A 249 -0.54 5.65 4.24
C PHE A 249 -1.10 6.64 3.19
N VAL A 250 -0.42 7.74 2.83
CA VAL A 250 -1.08 8.90 2.17
C VAL A 250 -0.80 9.09 0.65
N PRO A 251 -0.02 8.24 -0.04
CA PRO A 251 -0.44 7.93 -1.41
C PRO A 251 -0.23 6.44 -1.74
N TRP A 252 -1.31 5.67 -1.62
CA TRP A 252 -1.30 4.26 -2.00
C TRP A 252 -1.77 4.08 -3.43
N TRP A 253 -0.89 3.39 -4.18
CA TRP A 253 -1.14 2.45 -5.28
C TRP A 253 -0.51 2.78 -6.64
N ASP A 254 0.77 3.14 -6.66
CA ASP A 254 1.58 2.93 -7.88
C ASP A 254 2.03 1.47 -8.00
N SER A 255 1.68 0.88 -9.14
CA SER A 255 1.61 -0.55 -9.48
C SER A 255 2.96 -1.29 -9.63
N GLY A 256 3.94 -1.00 -8.78
CA GLY A 256 5.23 -1.70 -8.74
C GLY A 256 5.26 -2.85 -7.72
N THR A 257 5.10 -4.09 -8.17
CA THR A 257 5.11 -5.31 -7.32
C THR A 257 6.35 -5.45 -6.43
N ALA A 258 7.51 -4.93 -6.87
CA ALA A 258 8.75 -4.98 -6.11
C ALA A 258 8.75 -4.02 -4.90
N MET A 259 8.27 -2.77 -5.07
CA MET A 259 8.19 -1.80 -3.97
C MET A 259 7.13 -2.18 -2.94
N GLN A 260 6.03 -2.78 -3.39
CA GLN A 260 4.99 -3.31 -2.51
C GLN A 260 5.52 -4.40 -1.58
N THR A 261 6.36 -5.30 -2.12
CA THR A 261 6.98 -6.39 -1.34
C THR A 261 7.95 -5.85 -0.28
N GLU A 262 8.79 -4.85 -0.61
CA GLU A 262 9.72 -4.25 0.35
C GLU A 262 9.02 -3.45 1.45
N ARG A 263 7.97 -2.69 1.09
CA ARG A 263 7.15 -1.94 2.03
C ARG A 263 6.37 -2.87 2.96
N MET A 264 5.81 -3.96 2.43
CA MET A 264 5.18 -5.00 3.24
C MET A 264 6.18 -5.64 4.22
N GLY A 265 7.40 -5.92 3.75
CA GLY A 265 8.48 -6.40 4.61
C GLY A 265 8.92 -5.40 5.67
N TYR A 266 8.74 -4.10 5.47
CA TYR A 266 9.00 -3.06 6.46
C TYR A 266 7.88 -2.95 7.50
N ILE A 267 6.61 -2.88 7.06
CA ILE A 267 5.43 -2.89 7.94
C ILE A 267 5.43 -4.13 8.83
N THR A 268 5.75 -5.29 8.25
CA THR A 268 5.91 -6.55 8.99
C THR A 268 6.95 -6.45 10.09
N ARG A 269 8.11 -5.83 9.82
CA ARG A 269 9.17 -5.65 10.83
C ARG A 269 8.74 -4.72 11.94
N LEU A 270 7.98 -3.67 11.62
CA LEU A 270 7.42 -2.75 12.61
C LEU A 270 6.37 -3.42 13.49
N LEU A 271 5.42 -4.15 12.90
CA LEU A 271 4.38 -4.86 13.65
C LEU A 271 5.00 -5.92 14.57
N ARG A 272 6.02 -6.65 14.12
CA ARG A 272 6.75 -7.60 14.98
C ARG A 272 7.58 -6.92 16.08
N PHE A 273 8.04 -5.70 15.85
CA PHE A 273 8.81 -4.93 16.83
C PHE A 273 7.91 -4.37 17.94
N PHE A 274 6.78 -3.78 17.58
CA PHE A 274 5.84 -3.17 18.53
C PHE A 274 4.87 -4.18 19.16
N TYR A 275 4.49 -5.22 18.43
CA TYR A 275 3.57 -6.27 18.90
C TYR A 275 4.28 -7.63 18.85
N LYS A 276 5.14 -7.90 19.84
CA LYS A 276 5.98 -9.13 19.86
C LYS A 276 5.17 -10.43 19.77
N GLU A 277 4.02 -10.48 20.42
CA GLU A 277 3.17 -11.68 20.51
C GLU A 277 2.15 -11.78 19.37
N HIS A 278 1.72 -10.64 18.81
CA HIS A 278 0.62 -10.58 17.84
C HIS A 278 0.99 -10.02 16.48
N GLY A 279 2.24 -9.57 16.30
CA GLY A 279 2.69 -8.87 15.10
C GLY A 279 2.64 -9.73 13.84
N SER A 280 2.85 -11.05 13.96
CA SER A 280 2.66 -11.99 12.84
C SER A 280 1.20 -12.16 12.45
N THR A 281 0.30 -12.12 13.42
CA THR A 281 -1.14 -12.23 13.18
C THR A 281 -1.70 -10.94 12.61
N MET A 282 -1.27 -9.78 13.11
CA MET A 282 -1.63 -8.47 12.54
C MET A 282 -1.11 -8.31 11.10
N GLN A 283 0.09 -8.83 10.80
CA GLN A 283 0.60 -8.93 9.43
C GLN A 283 -0.33 -9.75 8.55
N ALA A 284 -0.68 -10.97 8.99
CA ALA A 284 -1.54 -11.86 8.21
C ALA A 284 -2.95 -11.28 7.98
N VAL A 285 -3.46 -10.48 8.93
CA VAL A 285 -4.71 -9.72 8.75
C VAL A 285 -4.58 -8.72 7.60
N ILE A 286 -3.50 -7.94 7.57
CA ILE A 286 -3.27 -6.95 6.51
C ILE A 286 -3.08 -7.64 5.15
N GLU A 287 -2.35 -8.75 5.09
CA GLU A 287 -2.16 -9.53 3.86
C GLU A 287 -3.50 -10.07 3.31
N ALA A 288 -4.32 -10.67 4.17
CA ALA A 288 -5.65 -11.16 3.76
C ALA A 288 -6.56 -10.02 3.27
N LEU A 289 -6.53 -8.87 3.94
CA LEU A 289 -7.32 -7.70 3.52
C LEU A 289 -6.78 -7.04 2.26
N LEU A 290 -5.49 -7.17 1.94
CA LEU A 290 -4.94 -6.71 0.67
C LEU A 290 -5.43 -7.55 -0.52
N ASP A 291 -5.54 -8.86 -0.32
CA ASP A 291 -6.03 -9.78 -1.35
C ASP A 291 -7.53 -9.64 -1.59
N HIS A 292 -8.30 -9.32 -0.54
CA HIS A 292 -9.76 -9.33 -0.57
C HIS A 292 -10.44 -7.96 -0.50
N GLN A 293 -9.70 -6.86 -0.25
CA GLN A 293 -10.15 -5.47 -0.05
C GLN A 293 -11.09 -5.25 1.15
N SER A 294 -12.06 -6.13 1.37
CA SER A 294 -12.97 -6.14 2.52
C SER A 294 -13.36 -7.57 2.88
N MET A 295 -13.46 -7.87 4.18
CA MET A 295 -13.83 -9.20 4.68
C MET A 295 -14.67 -9.12 5.94
N THR A 296 -15.52 -10.12 6.19
CA THR A 296 -16.16 -10.27 7.50
C THR A 296 -15.15 -10.82 8.52
N VAL A 297 -15.32 -10.49 9.81
CA VAL A 297 -14.48 -11.05 10.88
C VAL A 297 -14.53 -12.59 10.92
N ASP A 298 -15.69 -13.17 10.58
CA ASP A 298 -15.88 -14.63 10.52
C ASP A 298 -15.06 -15.25 9.37
N ASP A 299 -14.99 -14.58 8.22
CA ASP A 299 -14.19 -15.04 7.06
C ASP A 299 -12.69 -14.83 7.30
N LEU A 300 -12.31 -13.68 7.85
CA LEU A 300 -10.93 -13.38 8.25
C LEU A 300 -10.41 -14.40 9.28
N ARG A 301 -11.24 -14.76 10.26
CA ARG A 301 -10.91 -15.81 11.23
C ARG A 301 -10.70 -17.17 10.55
N ARG A 302 -11.50 -17.51 9.54
CA ARG A 302 -11.36 -18.78 8.81
C ARG A 302 -10.05 -18.81 8.02
N GLU A 303 -9.72 -17.72 7.35
CA GLU A 303 -8.50 -17.59 6.55
C GLU A 303 -7.23 -17.64 7.41
N LEU A 304 -7.20 -16.87 8.51
CA LEU A 304 -6.08 -16.88 9.46
C LEU A 304 -5.90 -18.25 10.14
N SER A 305 -6.99 -18.95 10.43
CA SER A 305 -6.93 -20.31 10.98
C SER A 305 -6.35 -21.30 9.95
N SER A 306 -6.60 -21.11 8.66
CA SER A 306 -6.00 -21.91 7.59
C SER A 306 -4.49 -21.65 7.42
N ALA A 307 -4.04 -20.45 7.79
CA ALA A 307 -2.63 -20.05 7.79
C ALA A 307 -1.89 -20.34 9.12
N ASN A 308 -2.48 -21.14 10.03
CA ASN A 308 -1.95 -21.45 11.36
C ASN A 308 -1.66 -20.22 12.26
N GLN A 309 -2.44 -19.15 12.11
CA GLN A 309 -2.34 -17.97 12.99
C GLN A 309 -3.29 -18.07 14.18
N ALA A 310 -2.92 -17.46 15.31
CA ALA A 310 -3.77 -17.40 16.50
C ALA A 310 -4.96 -16.47 16.27
N THR A 311 -6.19 -16.98 16.38
CA THR A 311 -7.41 -16.20 16.10
C THR A 311 -8.26 -15.88 17.34
N ALA A 312 -7.75 -16.22 18.52
CA ALA A 312 -8.40 -15.96 19.81
C ALA A 312 -8.61 -14.47 20.04
N ASP A 313 -7.60 -13.66 19.75
CA ASP A 313 -7.56 -12.22 20.05
C ASP A 313 -7.92 -11.35 18.83
N LEU A 314 -8.47 -11.94 17.77
CA LEU A 314 -8.74 -11.25 16.50
C LEU A 314 -9.55 -9.94 16.67
N PRO A 315 -10.62 -9.87 17.50
CA PRO A 315 -11.33 -8.60 17.73
C PRO A 315 -10.44 -7.50 18.30
N LEU A 316 -9.58 -7.84 19.28
CA LEU A 316 -8.66 -6.91 19.92
C LEU A 316 -7.56 -6.45 18.95
N LEU A 317 -7.11 -7.34 18.05
CA LEU A 317 -6.16 -6.98 17.00
C LEU A 317 -6.76 -6.05 15.96
N ILE A 318 -8.04 -6.23 15.60
CA ILE A 318 -8.76 -5.32 14.71
C ILE A 318 -8.90 -3.93 15.37
N ASP A 319 -9.18 -3.88 16.67
CA ASP A 319 -9.25 -2.61 17.41
C ASP A 319 -7.90 -1.89 17.43
N HIS A 320 -6.80 -2.62 17.60
CA HIS A 320 -5.44 -2.05 17.49
C HIS A 320 -5.12 -1.57 16.07
N LEU A 321 -5.50 -2.33 15.03
CA LEU A 321 -5.31 -1.92 13.63
C LEU A 321 -6.16 -0.70 13.26
N LYS A 322 -7.34 -0.58 13.86
CA LYS A 322 -8.20 0.61 13.73
C LYS A 322 -7.61 1.82 14.44
N ALA A 323 -7.02 1.64 15.62
CA ALA A 323 -6.38 2.72 16.39
C ALA A 323 -5.18 3.34 15.67
N ILE A 324 -4.48 2.58 14.82
CA ILE A 324 -3.36 3.05 14.00
C ILE A 324 -3.79 3.48 12.58
N GLY A 325 -5.09 3.57 12.31
CA GLY A 325 -5.63 3.99 11.01
C GLY A 325 -5.35 3.03 9.86
N ALA A 326 -5.00 1.76 10.14
CA ALA A 326 -4.73 0.79 9.08
C ALA A 326 -6.01 0.16 8.51
N VAL A 327 -7.09 0.15 9.29
CA VAL A 327 -8.30 -0.62 9.03
C VAL A 327 -9.54 0.13 9.49
N VAL A 328 -10.57 0.17 8.65
CA VAL A 328 -11.93 0.60 9.01
C VAL A 328 -12.78 -0.63 9.31
N SER A 329 -13.60 -0.54 10.35
CA SER A 329 -14.58 -1.56 10.69
C SER A 329 -16.00 -1.02 10.73
N GLU A 330 -16.90 -1.69 10.04
CA GLU A 330 -18.34 -1.40 10.04
C GLU A 330 -19.10 -2.58 10.62
N THR A 331 -20.07 -2.30 11.50
CA THR A 331 -20.94 -3.35 12.05
C THR A 331 -22.31 -3.21 11.41
N THR A 332 -22.67 -4.16 10.56
CA THR A 332 -23.98 -4.24 9.92
C THR A 332 -24.83 -5.32 10.59
N ALA A 333 -26.12 -5.08 10.75
CA ALA A 333 -27.06 -6.07 11.26
C ALA A 333 -27.77 -6.75 10.09
N ILE A 334 -27.30 -7.92 9.70
CA ILE A 334 -27.92 -8.71 8.62
C ILE A 334 -28.72 -9.84 9.26
N ALA A 335 -30.04 -9.84 9.03
CA ALA A 335 -30.96 -10.86 9.55
C ALA A 335 -30.93 -11.06 11.09
N GLY A 336 -30.68 -9.98 11.86
CA GLY A 336 -30.63 -10.02 13.32
C GLY A 336 -29.31 -10.51 13.92
N LYS A 337 -28.34 -10.91 13.09
CA LYS A 337 -26.95 -11.19 13.50
C LYS A 337 -26.10 -9.95 13.24
N GLN A 338 -25.34 -9.50 14.23
CA GLN A 338 -24.34 -8.46 14.04
C GLN A 338 -23.15 -9.07 13.29
N THR A 339 -22.85 -8.53 12.11
CA THR A 339 -21.70 -8.89 11.29
C THR A 339 -20.78 -7.70 11.18
N MET A 340 -19.55 -7.88 11.65
CA MET A 340 -18.49 -6.88 11.55
C MET A 340 -17.72 -7.13 10.25
N THR A 341 -17.71 -6.13 9.36
CA THR A 341 -16.89 -6.08 8.17
C THR A 341 -15.66 -5.23 8.44
N VAL A 342 -14.53 -5.66 7.89
CA VAL A 342 -13.20 -5.10 8.11
C VAL A 342 -12.61 -4.83 6.74
N GLN A 343 -12.13 -3.61 6.50
CA GLN A 343 -11.51 -3.21 5.24
C GLN A 343 -10.30 -2.33 5.53
N LEU A 344 -9.33 -2.30 4.61
CA LEU A 344 -8.20 -1.38 4.74
C LEU A 344 -8.69 0.06 4.60
N ASP A 345 -8.17 0.96 5.44
CA ASP A 345 -8.45 2.39 5.31
C ASP A 345 -7.54 2.98 4.23
N PHE A 346 -8.14 3.42 3.12
CA PHE A 346 -7.41 4.03 2.01
C PHE A 346 -7.41 5.56 2.05
N GLY A 347 -7.94 6.17 3.13
CA GLY A 347 -7.91 7.61 3.37
C GLY A 347 -8.43 8.43 2.20
N GLU A 348 -9.74 8.72 2.14
CA GLU A 348 -10.19 9.84 1.30
C GLU A 348 -9.63 11.15 1.91
N PRO A 349 -8.85 11.95 1.15
CA PRO A 349 -8.37 13.22 1.64
C PRO A 349 -9.54 14.21 1.64
N GLY A 350 -10.25 14.30 2.75
CA GLY A 350 -11.14 15.41 3.06
C GLY A 350 -12.58 15.03 3.35
N ASN A 351 -12.88 14.77 4.62
CA ASN A 351 -14.06 15.36 5.25
C ASN A 351 -13.87 15.42 6.76
N GLY A 352 -13.05 16.36 7.19
CA GLY A 352 -13.15 16.92 8.52
C GLY A 352 -14.48 17.68 8.62
N ASN A 353 -15.56 16.97 8.91
CA ASN A 353 -16.75 17.58 9.47
C ASN A 353 -16.72 17.33 10.97
N GLY A 354 -16.39 18.39 11.70
CA GLY A 354 -16.50 18.43 13.15
C GLY A 354 -17.94 18.21 13.56
N ASP A 355 -18.13 17.34 14.54
CA ASP A 355 -19.33 17.34 15.36
C ASP A 355 -18.89 17.72 16.78
N GLY A 356 -18.88 19.04 17.02
CA GLY A 356 -18.86 19.61 18.35
C GLY A 356 -20.22 19.32 18.99
N GLY A 357 -20.31 18.20 19.69
CA GLY A 357 -21.45 17.87 20.54
C GLY A 357 -21.55 18.86 21.70
N ALA A 358 -22.48 19.80 21.58
CA ALA A 358 -23.05 20.48 22.73
C ALA A 358 -23.99 19.51 23.45
N VAL A 359 -23.69 19.25 24.73
CA VAL A 359 -24.66 18.95 25.79
C VAL A 359 -24.46 20.00 26.87
#